data_AF-A0AAU4YZU9-F1
#
_entry.id   AF-A0AAU4YZU9-F1
#
_cell.length_a   1.000
_cell.length_b   1.000
_cell.length_c   1.000
_cell.angle_alpha   90.00
_cell.angle_beta   90.00
_cell.angle_gamma   90.00
#
_symmetry.space_group_name_H-M   'P 1'
#
loop_
_entity.id
_entity.type
_entity.pdbx_description
1 polymer ?
#
loop_
_entity_poly.entity_id
_entity_poly.type
_entity_poly.pdbx_seq_one_letter_code
_entity_poly.pdbx_strand_id
1 'polypeptide(L)'
;MKSGSGWVALTGPGLTEDVDESALTANALWEAVTGKPGEGWIETVHVIDRSEAAEEKRKAENDAAYADRRERAARSKKDPATAAQLKYLSCLVAKAGRERFDADYDKAVKGTGVAPRGNQEKTQAALGRLTKAAARKLITALLGP
;
A
#
# COMPACT_ATOMS: atom_id res chain seq x y z
N MET A 1 -35.44 3.64 10.25
CA MET A 1 -34.96 3.33 8.89
C MET A 1 -33.58 3.97 8.79
N LYS A 2 -32.47 3.20 8.86
CA LYS A 2 -31.11 3.76 8.73
C LYS A 2 -30.89 4.05 7.26
N SER A 3 -30.88 5.32 6.85
CA SER A 3 -30.42 5.69 5.52
C SER A 3 -28.94 5.31 5.41
N GLY A 4 -28.55 4.79 4.25
CA GLY A 4 -27.19 4.31 4.03
C GLY A 4 -26.17 5.43 4.22
N SER A 5 -25.04 5.10 4.83
CA SER A 5 -23.85 5.94 4.88
C SER A 5 -23.31 6.15 3.45
N GLY A 6 -23.89 7.12 2.74
CA GLY A 6 -23.48 7.54 1.41
C GLY A 6 -22.61 8.78 1.54
N TRP A 7 -21.43 8.76 0.91
CA TRP A 7 -20.60 9.95 0.76
C TRP A 7 -21.21 10.85 -0.31
N VAL A 8 -21.39 12.13 -0.01
CA VAL A 8 -21.78 13.16 -0.99
C VAL A 8 -20.54 14.00 -1.29
N ALA A 9 -20.16 14.08 -2.57
CA ALA A 9 -19.08 14.95 -3.02
C ALA A 9 -19.65 16.08 -3.87
N LEU A 10 -19.28 17.33 -3.55
CA LEU A 10 -19.53 18.48 -4.41
C LEU A 10 -18.24 18.79 -5.18
N THR A 11 -18.34 18.90 -6.50
CA THR A 11 -17.19 19.15 -7.39
C THR A 11 -17.56 20.16 -8.47
N GLY A 12 -16.80 21.25 -8.57
CA GLY A 12 -17.04 22.35 -9.51
C GLY A 12 -16.27 23.63 -9.11
N PRO A 13 -15.94 24.52 -10.06
CA PRO A 13 -15.32 25.81 -9.76
C PRO A 13 -16.29 26.74 -9.00
N GLY A 14 -15.78 27.57 -8.08
CA GLY A 14 -16.58 28.55 -7.33
C GLY A 14 -17.45 27.98 -6.20
N LEU A 15 -17.30 26.69 -5.85
CA LEU A 15 -18.12 26.06 -4.79
C LEU A 15 -17.80 26.53 -3.37
N THR A 16 -16.59 27.06 -3.14
CA THR A 16 -16.15 27.59 -1.85
C THR A 16 -15.78 29.07 -1.91
N GLU A 17 -16.06 29.76 -3.03
CA GLU A 17 -15.87 31.21 -3.09
C GLU A 17 -16.80 31.88 -2.07
N ASP A 18 -16.21 32.69 -1.18
CA ASP A 18 -16.85 33.34 -0.03
C ASP A 18 -17.41 32.39 1.05
N VAL A 19 -17.08 31.10 1.01
CA VAL A 19 -17.45 30.15 2.07
C VAL A 19 -16.33 30.06 3.11
N ASP A 20 -16.67 30.28 4.37
CA ASP A 20 -15.75 29.98 5.48
C ASP A 20 -15.60 28.46 5.63
N GLU A 21 -14.53 27.93 5.02
CA GLU A 21 -14.19 26.50 5.06
C GLU A 21 -13.98 25.97 6.49
N SER A 22 -13.69 26.84 7.47
CA SER A 22 -13.56 26.46 8.87
C SER A 22 -14.89 26.37 9.63
N ALA A 23 -15.94 27.02 9.11
CA ALA A 23 -17.32 26.94 9.61
C ALA A 23 -18.19 25.94 8.82
N LEU A 24 -17.60 25.31 7.80
CA LEU A 24 -18.27 24.39 6.88
C LEU A 24 -18.65 23.09 7.60
N THR A 25 -19.95 22.87 7.80
CA THR A 25 -20.51 21.64 8.38
C THR A 25 -21.37 20.93 7.35
N ALA A 26 -21.55 19.62 7.50
CA ALA A 26 -22.49 18.86 6.67
C ALA A 26 -23.92 19.43 6.73
N ASN A 27 -24.32 20.00 7.88
CA ASN A 27 -25.61 20.67 8.02
C ASN A 27 -25.68 21.97 7.20
N ALA A 28 -24.63 22.79 7.24
CA ALA A 28 -24.55 24.02 6.44
C ALA A 28 -24.54 23.71 4.93
N LEU A 29 -23.82 22.66 4.52
CA LEU A 29 -23.83 22.15 3.14
C LEU A 29 -25.20 21.62 2.72
N TRP A 30 -25.85 20.84 3.58
CA TRP A 30 -27.18 20.29 3.32
C TRP A 30 -28.22 21.39 3.16
N GLU A 31 -28.19 22.40 4.04
CA GLU A 31 -29.09 23.54 3.96
C GLU A 31 -28.84 24.37 2.71
N ALA A 32 -27.59 24.63 2.35
CA ALA A 32 -27.25 25.33 1.11
C ALA A 32 -27.75 24.60 -0.16
N VAL A 33 -27.66 23.26 -0.18
CA VAL A 33 -28.04 22.44 -1.35
C VAL A 33 -29.54 22.18 -1.42
N THR A 34 -30.20 21.99 -0.27
CA THR A 34 -31.59 21.51 -0.21
C THR A 34 -32.59 22.54 0.30
N GLY A 35 -32.12 23.65 0.87
CA GLY A 35 -32.96 24.67 1.52
C GLY A 35 -33.60 24.21 2.84
N LYS A 36 -33.16 23.09 3.41
CA LYS A 36 -33.69 22.50 4.65
C LYS A 36 -32.63 22.48 5.75
N PRO A 37 -32.99 22.74 7.02
CA PRO A 37 -32.03 22.66 8.11
C PRO A 37 -31.47 21.24 8.22
N GLY A 38 -30.15 21.14 8.44
CA GLY A 38 -29.49 19.86 8.67
C GLY A 38 -29.94 19.21 9.99
N GLU A 39 -29.91 17.88 10.06
CA GLU A 39 -30.47 17.12 11.19
C GLU A 39 -29.45 16.87 12.33
N GLY A 40 -28.49 17.77 12.54
CA GLY A 40 -27.56 17.69 13.67
C GLY A 40 -26.51 16.58 13.56
N TRP A 41 -26.09 16.22 12.34
CA TRP A 41 -25.12 15.15 12.11
C TRP A 41 -23.73 15.53 12.65
N ILE A 42 -23.09 14.63 13.42
CA ILE A 42 -21.69 14.80 13.89
C ILE A 42 -20.77 14.09 12.91
N GLU A 43 -20.25 14.80 11.91
CA GLU A 43 -19.34 14.22 10.92
C GLU A 43 -18.26 15.22 10.45
N THR A 44 -17.12 14.68 10.04
CA THR A 44 -15.93 15.41 9.59
C THR A 44 -16.07 15.83 8.13
N VAL A 45 -15.95 17.13 7.84
CA VAL A 45 -15.86 17.63 6.47
C VAL A 45 -14.40 17.52 5.99
N HIS A 46 -14.20 16.89 4.83
CA HIS A 46 -12.90 16.81 4.17
C HIS A 46 -12.92 17.63 2.88
N VAL A 47 -12.24 18.77 2.89
CA VAL A 47 -12.00 19.56 1.68
C VAL A 47 -10.80 18.96 0.95
N ILE A 48 -10.98 18.59 -0.33
CA ILE A 48 -9.92 18.06 -1.18
C ILE A 48 -9.62 19.11 -2.25
N ASP A 49 -8.45 19.74 -2.15
CA ASP A 49 -7.96 20.61 -3.21
C ASP A 49 -7.63 19.77 -4.46
N ARG A 50 -8.30 20.09 -5.57
CA ARG A 50 -8.16 19.44 -6.88
C ARG A 50 -7.49 20.34 -7.91
N SER A 51 -6.86 21.44 -7.48
CA SER A 51 -6.04 22.27 -8.35
C SER A 51 -4.89 21.45 -8.97
N GLU A 52 -4.43 21.84 -10.16
CA GLU A 52 -3.32 21.17 -10.83
C GLU A 52 -2.07 21.15 -9.94
N ALA A 53 -1.78 22.24 -9.23
CA ALA A 53 -0.66 22.34 -8.30
C ALA A 53 -0.78 21.36 -7.11
N ALA A 54 -1.97 21.19 -6.53
CA ALA A 54 -2.20 20.24 -5.44
C ALA A 54 -2.10 18.79 -5.92
N GLU A 55 -2.61 18.49 -7.11
CA GLU A 55 -2.51 17.16 -7.72
C GLU A 55 -1.05 16.81 -8.09
N GLU A 56 -0.27 17.76 -8.62
CA GLU A 56 1.17 17.57 -8.88
C GLU A 56 1.95 17.29 -7.60
N LYS A 57 1.69 18.07 -6.54
CA LYS A 57 2.31 17.85 -5.22
C LYS A 57 1.94 16.47 -4.66
N ARG A 58 0.65 16.11 -4.67
CA ARG A 58 0.16 14.78 -4.23
C ARG A 58 0.79 13.64 -5.03
N LYS A 59 0.95 13.83 -6.34
CA LYS A 59 1.61 12.87 -7.23
C LYS A 59 3.09 12.74 -6.89
N ALA A 60 3.80 13.85 -6.72
CA ALA A 60 5.22 13.86 -6.33
C ALA A 60 5.44 13.18 -4.96
N GLU A 61 4.57 13.47 -3.98
CA GLU A 61 4.60 12.83 -2.66
C GLU A 61 4.34 11.32 -2.74
N ASN A 62 3.37 10.89 -3.55
CA ASN A 62 3.13 9.46 -3.79
C ASN A 62 4.32 8.81 -4.53
N ASP A 63 4.85 9.48 -5.54
CA ASP A 63 5.98 8.98 -6.30
C ASP A 63 7.21 8.79 -5.40
N ALA A 64 7.46 9.72 -4.49
CA ALA A 64 8.50 9.62 -3.47
C ALA A 64 8.22 8.48 -2.48
N ALA A 65 6.99 8.40 -1.94
CA ALA A 65 6.60 7.36 -0.99
C ALA A 65 6.72 5.95 -1.57
N TYR A 66 6.51 5.78 -2.88
CA TYR A 66 6.60 4.48 -3.56
C TYR A 66 7.87 4.28 -4.40
N ALA A 67 8.82 5.22 -4.42
CA ALA A 67 10.05 5.13 -5.21
C ALA A 67 10.85 3.86 -4.89
N ASP A 68 11.15 3.64 -3.60
CA ASP A 68 11.92 2.48 -3.15
C ASP A 68 11.23 1.17 -3.51
N ARG A 69 9.90 1.11 -3.41
CA ARG A 69 9.13 -0.11 -3.75
C ARG A 69 9.22 -0.41 -5.25
N ARG A 70 9.16 0.63 -6.10
CA ARG A 70 9.31 0.49 -7.55
C ARG A 70 10.71 0.05 -7.94
N GLU A 71 11.74 0.65 -7.35
CA GLU A 71 13.14 0.29 -7.64
C GLU A 71 13.43 -1.17 -7.25
N ARG A 72 12.98 -1.57 -6.06
CA ARG A 72 13.10 -2.94 -5.56
C ARG A 72 12.38 -3.96 -6.46
N ALA A 73 11.16 -3.65 -6.87
CA ALA A 73 10.40 -4.48 -7.81
C ALA A 73 11.04 -4.53 -9.20
N ALA A 74 11.65 -3.44 -9.68
CA ALA A 74 12.39 -3.44 -10.93
C ALA A 74 13.63 -4.33 -10.85
N ARG A 75 14.33 -4.34 -9.70
CA ARG A 75 15.52 -5.17 -9.47
C ARG A 75 15.18 -6.66 -9.40
N SER A 76 14.06 -7.03 -8.77
CA SER A 76 13.61 -8.43 -8.72
C SER A 76 13.16 -8.98 -10.09
N LYS A 77 12.67 -8.13 -10.99
CA LYS A 77 12.23 -8.52 -12.34
C LYS A 77 13.38 -8.85 -13.31
N LYS A 78 14.59 -8.34 -13.08
CA LYS A 78 15.73 -8.54 -14.00
C LYS A 78 16.28 -9.96 -13.99
N ASP A 79 16.27 -10.65 -12.85
CA ASP A 79 16.73 -12.04 -12.72
C ASP A 79 15.90 -12.78 -11.66
N PRO A 80 14.65 -13.14 -12.01
CA PRO A 80 13.74 -13.79 -11.06
C PRO A 80 14.23 -15.20 -10.71
N ALA A 81 13.87 -15.67 -9.52
CA ALA A 81 14.07 -17.05 -9.14
C ALA A 81 13.37 -18.00 -10.14
N THR A 82 14.04 -19.09 -10.51
CA THR A 82 13.47 -20.04 -11.47
C THR A 82 12.36 -20.87 -10.83
N ALA A 83 11.41 -21.38 -11.64
CA ALA A 83 10.34 -22.24 -11.14
C ALA A 83 10.87 -23.46 -10.36
N ALA A 84 12.00 -24.04 -10.79
CA ALA A 84 12.65 -25.13 -10.08
C ALA A 84 13.16 -24.70 -8.69
N GLN A 85 13.79 -23.53 -8.57
CA GLN A 85 14.22 -22.99 -7.28
C GLN A 85 13.04 -22.73 -6.35
N LEU A 86 11.94 -22.15 -6.87
CA LEU A 86 10.74 -21.86 -6.09
C LEU A 86 10.04 -23.14 -5.60
N LYS A 87 9.95 -24.17 -6.47
CA LYS A 87 9.43 -25.49 -6.09
C LYS A 87 10.29 -26.13 -5.00
N TYR A 88 11.60 -26.09 -5.16
CA TYR A 88 12.53 -26.65 -4.18
C TYR A 88 12.47 -25.91 -2.83
N LEU A 89 12.46 -24.58 -2.85
CA LEU A 89 12.29 -23.75 -1.66
C LEU A 89 10.97 -24.04 -0.95
N SER A 90 9.87 -24.21 -1.68
CA SER A 90 8.58 -24.55 -1.08
C SER A 90 8.66 -25.86 -0.27
N CYS A 91 9.35 -26.87 -0.79
CA CYS A 91 9.60 -28.12 -0.07
C CYS A 91 10.53 -27.93 1.13
N LEU A 92 11.60 -27.13 0.99
CA LEU A 92 12.53 -26.86 2.10
C LEU A 92 11.86 -26.10 3.24
N VAL A 93 11.02 -25.11 2.95
CA VAL A 93 10.29 -24.36 3.98
C VAL A 93 9.32 -25.26 4.74
N ALA A 94 8.65 -26.18 4.05
CA ALA A 94 7.79 -27.16 4.69
C ALA A 94 8.56 -28.06 5.68
N LYS A 95 9.85 -28.34 5.41
CA LYS A 95 10.73 -29.14 6.28
C LYS A 95 11.36 -28.34 7.42
N ALA A 96 11.88 -27.15 7.11
CA ALA A 96 12.60 -26.31 8.06
C ALA A 96 11.68 -25.61 9.08
N GLY A 97 10.40 -25.48 8.75
CA GLY A 97 9.42 -24.75 9.56
C GLY A 97 9.47 -23.24 9.32
N ARG A 98 8.40 -22.56 9.73
CA ARG A 98 8.18 -21.13 9.45
C ARG A 98 9.22 -20.24 10.13
N GLU A 99 9.56 -20.55 11.37
CA GLU A 99 10.46 -19.74 12.19
C GLU A 99 11.88 -19.69 11.62
N ARG A 100 12.41 -20.85 11.19
CA ARG A 100 13.72 -20.92 10.53
C ARG A 100 13.72 -20.25 9.17
N PHE A 101 12.64 -20.40 8.40
CA PHE A 101 12.48 -19.67 7.15
C PHE A 101 12.48 -18.15 7.36
N ASP A 102 11.78 -17.63 8.36
CA ASP A 102 11.73 -16.19 8.63
C ASP A 102 13.13 -15.64 8.98
N ALA A 103 13.86 -16.34 9.86
CA ALA A 103 15.21 -15.94 10.24
C ALA A 103 16.20 -15.93 9.06
N ASP A 104 16.08 -16.88 8.13
CA ASP A 104 17.02 -17.02 7.01
C ASP A 104 16.59 -16.25 5.75
N TYR A 105 15.29 -15.95 5.60
CA TYR A 105 14.78 -15.16 4.49
C TYR A 105 15.37 -13.76 4.49
N ASP A 106 15.29 -13.05 5.63
CA ASP A 106 15.78 -11.67 5.75
C ASP A 106 17.28 -11.55 5.50
N LYS A 107 18.05 -12.55 5.93
CA LYS A 107 19.48 -12.66 5.63
C LYS A 107 19.73 -12.87 4.13
N ALA A 108 18.96 -13.76 3.50
CA ALA A 108 19.11 -14.09 2.09
C ALA A 108 18.76 -12.91 1.15
N VAL A 109 17.80 -12.07 1.54
CA VAL A 109 17.39 -10.90 0.76
C VAL A 109 18.24 -9.65 1.03
N LYS A 110 19.06 -9.64 2.09
CA LYS A 110 19.95 -8.51 2.40
C LYS A 110 20.86 -8.16 1.21
N GLY A 111 20.85 -6.89 0.83
CA GLY A 111 21.63 -6.36 -0.30
C GLY A 111 21.11 -6.73 -1.70
N THR A 112 20.00 -7.46 -1.81
CA THR A 112 19.43 -7.86 -3.12
C THR A 112 18.37 -6.88 -3.63
N GLY A 113 18.00 -5.88 -2.82
CA GLY A 113 16.86 -5.01 -3.09
C GLY A 113 15.51 -5.71 -2.93
N VAL A 114 15.46 -6.99 -2.56
CA VAL A 114 14.20 -7.65 -2.19
C VAL A 114 13.84 -7.21 -0.77
N ALA A 115 12.57 -6.88 -0.54
CA ALA A 115 12.10 -6.46 0.79
C ALA A 115 12.24 -7.59 1.83
N PRO A 116 12.40 -7.29 3.12
CA PRO A 116 12.20 -8.28 4.19
C PRO A 116 10.82 -8.92 4.13
N ARG A 117 10.61 -10.06 4.80
CA ARG A 117 9.27 -10.67 4.87
C ARG A 117 8.35 -9.83 5.74
N GLY A 118 7.10 -9.62 5.30
CA GLY A 118 6.08 -8.97 6.13
C GLY A 118 5.48 -9.93 7.19
N ASN A 119 5.04 -9.40 8.33
CA ASN A 119 4.51 -10.18 9.47
C ASN A 119 3.41 -11.19 9.10
N GLN A 120 2.54 -10.87 8.13
CA GLN A 120 1.46 -11.74 7.66
C GLN A 120 1.62 -12.19 6.20
N GLU A 121 2.78 -11.94 5.60
CA GLU A 121 3.02 -12.29 4.21
C GLU A 121 3.02 -13.81 4.03
N LYS A 122 2.23 -14.32 3.08
CA LYS A 122 2.22 -15.75 2.73
C LYS A 122 3.60 -16.16 2.18
N THR A 123 4.08 -17.34 2.57
CA THR A 123 5.39 -17.86 2.13
C THR A 123 5.55 -17.84 0.60
N GLN A 124 4.52 -18.26 -0.14
CA GLN A 124 4.55 -18.24 -1.62
C GLN A 124 4.71 -16.83 -2.19
N ALA A 125 4.07 -15.82 -1.58
CA ALA A 125 4.22 -14.43 -2.01
C ALA A 125 5.65 -13.94 -1.78
N ALA A 126 6.24 -14.29 -0.63
CA ALA A 126 7.63 -13.97 -0.32
C ALA A 126 8.62 -14.67 -1.26
N LEU A 127 8.37 -15.93 -1.63
CA LEU A 127 9.21 -16.67 -2.59
C LEU A 127 9.11 -16.06 -4.00
N GLY A 128 7.91 -15.67 -4.44
CA GLY A 128 7.67 -15.15 -5.80
C GLY A 128 8.37 -13.83 -6.13
N ARG A 129 8.88 -13.12 -5.13
CA ARG A 129 9.63 -11.86 -5.28
C ARG A 129 11.15 -12.04 -5.12
N LEU A 130 11.64 -13.26 -4.97
CA LEU A 130 13.07 -13.55 -4.90
C LEU A 130 13.75 -13.42 -6.27
N THR A 131 14.96 -12.89 -6.25
CA THR A 131 15.91 -13.06 -7.36
C THR A 131 16.53 -14.44 -7.34
N LYS A 132 17.10 -14.88 -8.47
CA LYS A 132 17.84 -16.14 -8.56
C LYS A 132 18.99 -16.23 -7.54
N ALA A 133 19.69 -15.12 -7.31
CA ALA A 133 20.79 -15.04 -6.33
C ALA A 133 20.28 -15.15 -4.88
N ALA A 134 19.20 -14.44 -4.53
CA ALA A 134 18.59 -14.54 -3.20
C ALA A 134 18.03 -15.95 -2.94
N ALA A 135 17.40 -16.56 -3.95
CA ALA A 135 16.92 -17.93 -3.87
C ALA A 135 18.06 -18.94 -3.61
N ARG A 136 19.22 -18.79 -4.27
CA ARG A 136 20.39 -19.64 -3.99
C ARG A 136 20.88 -19.49 -2.55
N LYS A 137 21.05 -18.26 -2.07
CA LYS A 137 21.46 -18.00 -0.68
C LYS A 137 20.49 -18.62 0.32
N LEU A 138 19.19 -18.47 0.07
CA LEU A 138 18.15 -19.02 0.94
C LEU A 138 18.15 -20.55 0.93
N ILE A 139 18.32 -21.18 -0.24
CA ILE A 139 18.47 -22.64 -0.34
C ILE A 139 19.65 -23.11 0.50
N THR A 140 20.81 -22.49 0.36
CA THR A 140 22.01 -22.84 1.14
C THR A 140 21.79 -22.66 2.64
N ALA A 141 21.16 -21.55 3.07
CA ALA A 141 20.88 -21.31 4.49
C ALA A 141 19.93 -22.37 5.08
N LEU A 142 18.86 -22.73 4.34
CA LEU A 142 17.86 -23.70 4.79
C LEU A 142 18.36 -25.15 4.80
N LEU A 143 19.34 -25.47 3.95
CA LEU A 143 20.01 -26.77 3.99
C LEU A 143 20.92 -26.91 5.20
N GLY A 144 21.37 -25.80 5.79
CA GLY A 144 22.40 -25.77 6.82
C GLY A 144 23.80 -26.09 6.26
N PRO A 145 24.86 -25.91 7.06
CA PRO A 145 26.13 -26.59 6.81
C PRO A 145 25.97 -28.12 6.88
#